data_AF-M7N7M6-F1
#
_entry.id   AF-M7N7M6-F1
#
_cell.length_a   1.000
_cell.length_b   1.000
_cell.length_c   1.000
_cell.angle_alpha   90.00
_cell.angle_beta   90.00
_cell.angle_gamma   90.00
#
_symmetry.space_group_name_H-M   'P 1'
#
loop_
_entity.id
_entity.type
_entity.pdbx_description
1 polymer ?
#
loop_
_entity_poly.entity_id
_entity_poly.type
_entity_poly.pdbx_seq_one_letter_code
_entity_poly.pdbx_strand_id
1 'polypeptide(L)'
;MRALIKEQPTAGSKLRAVVRFFETYVDSPIIQGGCPILNVAIEADDSNPALREEAAKTLHMIQSSLMHILERGIQMGQLKEGIDTEFYATLIIASLEGGIMMSKVRNSNDDMKKVIRHLEMVISSLER
;
A
#
# COMPACT_ATOMS: atom_id res chain seq x y z
N MET A 1 0.44 -12.09 6.13
CA MET A 1 -0.01 -10.71 5.83
C MET A 1 -1.29 -10.33 6.56
N ARG A 2 -2.47 -10.85 6.18
CA ARG A 2 -3.77 -10.41 6.76
C ARG A 2 -3.87 -10.53 8.28
N ALA A 3 -3.32 -11.60 8.87
CA ALA A 3 -3.28 -11.77 10.33
C ALA A 3 -2.47 -10.66 11.05
N LEU A 4 -1.25 -10.38 10.57
CA LEU A 4 -0.36 -9.35 11.14
C LEU A 4 -0.97 -7.95 11.14
N ILE A 5 -1.74 -7.61 10.10
CA ILE A 5 -2.47 -6.34 10.01
C ILE A 5 -3.66 -6.38 10.97
N LYS A 6 -4.44 -7.46 10.98
CA LYS A 6 -5.65 -7.57 11.82
C LYS A 6 -5.34 -7.42 13.31
N GLU A 7 -4.20 -7.95 13.76
CA GLU A 7 -3.72 -7.92 15.15
C GLU A 7 -3.30 -6.52 15.64
N GLN A 8 -3.10 -5.55 14.74
CA GLN A 8 -2.73 -4.20 15.15
C GLN A 8 -3.90 -3.49 15.86
N PRO A 9 -3.65 -2.77 16.96
CA PRO A 9 -4.70 -2.25 17.84
C PRO A 9 -5.43 -1.02 17.27
N THR A 10 -4.75 -0.21 16.45
CA THR A 10 -5.30 1.04 15.90
C THR A 10 -5.23 1.06 14.37
N ALA A 11 -6.08 1.88 13.75
CA ALA A 11 -6.08 2.11 12.30
C ALA A 11 -4.71 2.60 11.82
N GLY A 12 -4.07 3.54 12.52
CA GLY A 12 -2.72 3.97 12.19
C GLY A 12 -1.69 2.82 12.24
N SER A 13 -1.71 1.99 13.28
CA SER A 13 -0.84 0.81 13.36
C SER A 13 -1.12 -0.21 12.24
N LYS A 14 -2.39 -0.37 11.83
CA LYS A 14 -2.77 -1.19 10.66
C LYS A 14 -2.19 -0.64 9.36
N LEU A 15 -2.30 0.66 9.13
CA LEU A 15 -1.72 1.32 7.95
C LEU A 15 -0.21 1.17 7.91
N ARG A 16 0.48 1.39 9.05
CA ARG A 16 1.92 1.16 9.17
C ARG A 16 2.31 -0.30 8.92
N ALA A 17 1.49 -1.25 9.34
CA ALA A 17 1.71 -2.67 9.04
C ALA A 17 1.57 -2.98 7.54
N VAL A 18 0.66 -2.30 6.82
CA VAL A 18 0.59 -2.39 5.35
C VAL A 18 1.86 -1.82 4.73
N VAL A 19 2.31 -0.62 5.15
CA VAL A 19 3.54 0.00 4.65
C VAL A 19 4.75 -0.93 4.83
N ARG A 20 4.94 -1.49 6.03
CA ARG A 20 6.00 -2.47 6.32
C ARG A 20 5.88 -3.73 5.47
N PHE A 21 4.66 -4.19 5.18
CA PHE A 21 4.49 -5.33 4.29
C PHE A 21 5.02 -5.02 2.88
N PHE A 22 4.73 -3.85 2.32
CA PHE A 22 5.24 -3.47 1.00
C PHE A 22 6.76 -3.27 0.98
N GLU A 23 7.36 -2.81 2.07
CA GLU A 23 8.82 -2.73 2.24
C GLU A 23 9.50 -4.09 2.00
N THR A 24 8.84 -5.19 2.39
CA THR A 24 9.39 -6.54 2.20
C THR A 24 9.63 -6.89 0.72
N TYR A 25 8.89 -6.33 -0.24
CA TYR A 25 9.15 -6.57 -1.68
C TYR A 25 10.53 -6.08 -2.13
N VAL A 26 11.12 -5.17 -1.37
CA VAL A 26 12.44 -4.62 -1.62
C VAL A 26 13.49 -5.32 -0.75
N ASP A 27 13.26 -5.41 0.57
CA ASP A 27 14.26 -5.90 1.53
C ASP A 27 14.35 -7.43 1.62
N SER A 28 13.23 -8.13 1.48
CA SER A 28 13.12 -9.58 1.68
C SER A 28 11.91 -10.13 0.92
N PRO A 29 11.97 -10.14 -0.42
CA PRO A 29 10.79 -10.35 -1.26
C PRO A 29 10.21 -11.74 -1.05
N ILE A 30 8.93 -11.78 -0.63
CA ILE A 30 8.15 -13.03 -0.53
C ILE A 30 8.00 -13.67 -1.93
N ILE A 31 7.93 -12.84 -2.97
CA ILE A 31 7.92 -13.25 -4.38
C ILE A 31 9.09 -12.56 -5.06
N GLN A 32 9.99 -13.35 -5.65
CA GLN A 32 11.11 -12.84 -6.42
C GLN A 32 10.58 -11.98 -7.59
N GLY A 33 11.18 -10.80 -7.80
CA GLY A 33 10.79 -9.90 -8.89
C GLY A 33 9.94 -8.69 -8.49
N GLY A 34 9.57 -8.53 -7.21
CA GLY A 34 8.85 -7.34 -6.72
C GLY A 34 7.35 -7.55 -6.54
N CYS A 35 6.55 -6.49 -6.67
CA CYS A 35 5.10 -6.60 -6.53
C CYS A 35 4.48 -7.26 -7.78
N PRO A 36 3.75 -8.38 -7.63
CA PRO A 36 3.13 -9.04 -8.78
C PRO A 36 2.11 -8.16 -9.51
N ILE A 37 1.38 -7.30 -8.78
CA ILE A 37 0.37 -6.42 -9.37
C ILE A 37 1.04 -5.39 -10.26
N LEU A 38 2.12 -4.76 -9.79
CA LEU A 38 2.91 -3.82 -10.57
C LEU A 38 3.45 -4.48 -11.84
N ASN A 39 4.03 -5.68 -11.71
CA ASN A 39 4.62 -6.38 -12.86
C ASN A 39 3.55 -6.73 -13.91
N VAL A 40 2.42 -7.30 -13.49
CA VAL A 40 1.32 -7.66 -14.41
C VAL A 40 0.70 -6.40 -15.02
N ALA A 41 0.55 -5.32 -14.26
CA ALA A 41 -0.03 -4.08 -14.77
C ALA A 41 0.78 -3.51 -15.95
N ILE A 42 2.11 -3.65 -15.95
CA ILE A 42 2.99 -3.17 -17.04
C ILE A 42 3.10 -4.17 -18.19
N GLU A 43 3.02 -5.47 -17.93
CA GLU A 43 3.18 -6.49 -18.96
C GLU A 43 1.88 -6.77 -19.74
N ALA A 44 0.73 -6.69 -19.06
CA ALA A 44 -0.57 -7.13 -19.58
C ALA A 44 -1.50 -6.00 -20.05
N ASP A 45 -1.16 -4.72 -19.83
CA ASP A 45 -2.05 -3.58 -20.14
C ASP A 45 -2.50 -3.53 -21.61
N ASP A 46 -1.57 -3.74 -22.53
CA ASP A 46 -1.80 -3.71 -23.98
C ASP A 46 -1.78 -5.10 -24.64
N SER A 47 -1.35 -6.14 -23.92
CA SER A 47 -1.06 -7.46 -24.49
C SER A 47 -2.05 -8.57 -24.07
N ASN A 48 -2.66 -8.46 -22.87
CA ASN A 48 -3.48 -9.53 -22.31
C ASN A 48 -4.63 -8.98 -21.45
N PRO A 49 -5.81 -8.74 -22.06
CA PRO A 49 -6.97 -8.18 -21.37
C PRO A 49 -7.43 -8.97 -20.14
N ALA A 50 -7.31 -10.30 -20.17
CA ALA A 50 -7.73 -11.16 -19.05
C ALA A 50 -6.80 -10.98 -17.84
N LEU A 51 -5.48 -10.94 -18.04
CA LEU A 51 -4.52 -10.67 -16.96
C LEU A 51 -4.67 -9.24 -16.42
N ARG A 52 -4.93 -8.27 -17.30
CA ARG A 52 -5.23 -6.89 -16.89
C ARG A 52 -6.46 -6.80 -15.99
N GLU A 53 -7.51 -7.55 -16.31
CA GLU A 53 -8.73 -7.59 -15.48
C GLU A 53 -8.45 -8.16 -14.07
N GLU A 54 -7.65 -9.23 -13.97
CA GLU A 54 -7.26 -9.80 -12.68
C GLU A 54 -6.35 -8.87 -11.86
N ALA A 55 -5.44 -8.15 -12.53
CA ALA A 55 -4.65 -7.10 -11.88
C ALA A 55 -5.53 -5.97 -11.35
N ALA A 56 -6.51 -5.51 -12.13
CA ALA A 56 -7.46 -4.48 -11.72
C ALA A 56 -8.33 -4.92 -10.53
N LYS A 57 -8.82 -6.17 -10.53
CA LYS A 57 -9.56 -6.75 -9.39
C LYS A 57 -8.71 -6.76 -8.12
N THR A 58 -7.44 -7.15 -8.25
CA THR A 58 -6.53 -7.20 -7.10
C THR A 58 -6.20 -5.81 -6.57
N LEU A 59 -5.93 -4.85 -7.45
CA LEU A 59 -5.73 -3.45 -7.08
C LEU A 59 -6.95 -2.88 -6.34
N HIS A 60 -8.15 -3.11 -6.88
CA HIS A 60 -9.39 -2.69 -6.25
C HIS A 60 -9.55 -3.31 -4.85
N MET A 61 -9.28 -4.62 -4.69
CA MET A 61 -9.33 -5.28 -3.39
C MET A 61 -8.39 -4.65 -2.34
N ILE A 62 -7.17 -4.28 -2.75
CA ILE A 62 -6.20 -3.64 -1.86
C ILE A 62 -6.68 -2.24 -1.48
N GLN A 63 -7.15 -1.47 -2.45
CA GLN A 63 -7.71 -0.13 -2.22
C GLN A 63 -8.89 -0.18 -1.25
N SER A 64 -9.87 -1.06 -1.49
CA SER A 64 -11.02 -1.24 -0.60
C SER A 64 -10.60 -1.68 0.81
N SER A 65 -9.55 -2.50 0.93
CA SER A 65 -9.03 -2.92 2.24
C SER A 65 -8.43 -1.75 3.02
N LEU A 66 -7.71 -0.85 2.34
CA LEU A 66 -7.16 0.37 2.96
C LEU A 66 -8.27 1.37 3.34
N MET A 67 -9.23 1.60 2.44
CA MET A 67 -10.42 2.41 2.72
C MET A 67 -11.14 1.89 3.96
N HIS A 68 -11.34 0.58 4.07
CA HIS A 68 -11.98 -0.02 5.23
C HIS A 68 -11.20 0.23 6.53
N ILE A 69 -9.86 0.17 6.51
CA ILE A 69 -9.03 0.51 7.69
C ILE A 69 -9.25 1.98 8.10
N LEU A 70 -9.25 2.90 7.12
CA LEU A 70 -9.44 4.33 7.34
C LEU A 70 -10.83 4.64 7.90
N GLU A 71 -11.88 4.12 7.27
CA GLU A 71 -13.28 4.29 7.70
C GLU A 71 -13.51 3.78 9.12
N ARG A 72 -12.98 2.59 9.45
CA ARG A 72 -13.06 2.04 10.80
C ARG A 72 -12.28 2.89 11.80
N GLY A 73 -11.14 3.44 11.40
CA GLY A 73 -10.37 4.38 12.22
C GLY A 73 -11.17 5.63 12.57
N ILE A 74 -11.91 6.19 11.61
CA ILE A 74 -12.80 7.34 11.82
C ILE A 74 -13.94 6.96 12.78
N GLN A 75 -14.63 5.84 12.51
CA GLN A 75 -15.75 5.35 13.35
C GLN A 75 -15.35 5.09 14.81
N MET A 76 -14.12 4.66 15.04
CA MET A 76 -13.59 4.37 16.38
C MET A 76 -12.92 5.59 17.03
N GLY A 77 -12.95 6.76 16.38
CA GLY A 77 -12.33 7.99 16.89
C GLY A 77 -10.79 7.97 16.89
N GLN A 78 -10.16 7.03 16.18
CA GLN A 78 -8.71 6.88 16.10
C GLN A 78 -8.08 7.78 15.03
N LEU A 79 -8.86 8.14 14.01
CA LEU A 79 -8.47 9.06 12.95
C LEU A 79 -9.39 10.28 12.95
N LYS A 80 -8.92 11.38 12.37
CA LYS A 80 -9.67 12.64 12.23
C LYS A 80 -10.94 12.41 11.40
N GLU A 81 -12.01 13.12 11.75
CA GLU A 81 -13.24 13.13 10.95
C GLU A 81 -13.02 13.88 9.62
N GLY A 82 -13.80 13.53 8.60
CA GLY A 82 -13.77 14.21 7.29
C GLY A 82 -12.57 13.85 6.40
N ILE A 83 -11.75 12.87 6.77
CA ILE A 83 -10.70 12.33 5.90
C ILE A 83 -11.34 11.69 4.67
N ASP A 84 -10.83 12.03 3.49
CA ASP A 84 -11.15 11.36 2.23
C ASP A 84 -10.43 10.00 2.14
N THR A 85 -11.15 8.92 2.42
CA THR A 85 -10.54 7.58 2.55
C THR A 85 -10.05 7.02 1.22
N GLU A 86 -10.72 7.32 0.12
CA GLU A 86 -10.32 6.90 -1.22
C GLU A 86 -9.05 7.63 -1.68
N PHE A 87 -8.98 8.94 -1.43
CA PHE A 87 -7.79 9.75 -1.71
C PHE A 87 -6.55 9.20 -1.02
N TYR A 88 -6.62 8.96 0.30
CA TYR A 88 -5.46 8.46 1.04
C TYR A 88 -5.13 7.01 0.70
N ALA A 89 -6.12 6.14 0.46
CA ALA A 89 -5.87 4.77 0.00
C ALA A 89 -5.10 4.76 -1.34
N THR A 90 -5.53 5.62 -2.28
CA THR A 90 -4.89 5.77 -3.59
C THR A 90 -3.44 6.25 -3.47
N LEU A 91 -3.20 7.30 -2.68
CA LEU A 91 -1.85 7.84 -2.51
C LEU A 91 -0.90 6.87 -1.80
N ILE A 92 -1.40 6.11 -0.81
CA ILE A 92 -0.60 5.09 -0.13
C ILE A 92 -0.15 4.02 -1.13
N ILE A 93 -1.08 3.46 -1.92
CA ILE A 93 -0.76 2.42 -2.90
C ILE A 93 0.23 2.94 -3.95
N ALA A 94 -0.08 4.09 -4.57
CA ALA A 94 0.76 4.66 -5.61
C ALA A 94 2.18 4.96 -5.12
N SER A 95 2.31 5.48 -3.90
CA SER A 95 3.61 5.77 -3.30
C SER A 95 4.43 4.50 -3.06
N LEU A 96 3.80 3.44 -2.52
CA LEU A 96 4.47 2.18 -2.25
C LEU A 96 4.92 1.47 -3.53
N GLU A 97 4.05 1.36 -4.53
CA GLU A 97 4.38 0.73 -5.82
C GLU A 97 5.48 1.51 -6.55
N GLY A 98 5.42 2.84 -6.54
CA GLY A 98 6.48 3.70 -7.07
C GLY A 98 7.82 3.52 -6.32
N GLY A 99 7.76 3.38 -4.99
CA GLY A 99 8.93 3.08 -4.16
C GLY A 99 9.57 1.73 -4.49
N ILE A 100 8.75 0.69 -4.71
CA ILE A 100 9.22 -0.63 -5.16
C ILE A 100 9.91 -0.50 -6.53
N MET A 101 9.24 0.14 -7.50
CA MET A 101 9.76 0.33 -8.85
C MET A 101 11.13 1.03 -8.83
N MET A 102 11.22 2.18 -8.17
CA MET A 102 12.47 2.96 -8.11
C MET A 102 13.59 2.17 -7.43
N SER A 103 13.26 1.42 -6.37
CA SER A 103 14.24 0.62 -5.65
C SER A 103 14.79 -0.53 -6.50
N LYS A 104 13.94 -1.17 -7.31
CA LYS A 104 14.37 -2.22 -8.26
C LYS A 104 15.26 -1.66 -9.37
N VAL A 105 14.87 -0.54 -9.98
CA VAL A 105 15.65 0.10 -11.05
C VAL A 105 17.04 0.51 -10.57
N ARG A 106 17.14 1.03 -9.34
CA ARG A 106 18.40 1.53 -8.77
C ARG A 106 19.20 0.47 -8.00
N ASN A 107 18.64 -0.71 -7.80
CA ASN A 107 19.19 -1.74 -6.91
C ASN A 107 19.57 -1.17 -5.52
N SER A 108 18.72 -0.29 -4.99
CA SER A 108 18.91 0.39 -3.69
C SER A 108 17.57 0.71 -3.06
N ASN A 109 17.47 0.60 -1.74
CA ASN A 109 16.21 0.73 -1.01
C ASN A 109 15.99 2.18 -0.53
N ASP A 110 16.88 3.10 -0.93
CA ASP A 110 16.86 4.48 -0.45
C ASP A 110 15.60 5.25 -0.84
N ASP A 111 14.96 4.91 -1.96
CA ASP A 111 13.70 5.56 -2.36
C ASP A 111 12.52 5.02 -1.59
N MET A 112 12.45 3.70 -1.39
CA MET A 112 11.44 3.10 -0.53
C MET A 112 11.53 3.67 0.89
N LYS A 113 12.72 3.86 1.45
CA LYS A 113 12.90 4.51 2.77
C LYS A 113 12.34 5.94 2.82
N LYS A 114 12.50 6.71 1.73
CA LYS A 114 11.93 8.07 1.64
C LYS A 114 10.40 8.02 1.56
N VAL A 115 9.86 7.09 0.77
CA VAL A 115 8.42 6.84 0.67
C VAL A 115 7.84 6.45 2.03
N ILE A 116 8.44 5.50 2.74
CA ILE A 116 8.00 5.04 4.05
C ILE A 116 8.01 6.20 5.06
N ARG A 117 9.07 7.01 5.07
CA ARG A 117 9.14 8.22 5.91
C ARG A 117 8.00 9.20 5.59
N HIS A 118 7.70 9.41 4.31
CA HIS A 118 6.59 10.27 3.91
C HIS A 118 5.24 9.70 4.37
N LEU A 119 4.99 8.42 4.15
CA LEU A 119 3.76 7.76 4.55
C LEU A 119 3.59 7.71 6.07
N GLU A 120 4.67 7.61 6.84
CA GLU A 120 4.64 7.71 8.29
C GLU A 120 4.16 9.11 8.74
N MET A 121 4.66 10.18 8.12
CA MET A 121 4.20 11.55 8.38
C MET A 121 2.73 11.74 7.98
N VAL A 122 2.32 11.19 6.83
CA VAL A 122 0.93 11.22 6.39
C VAL A 122 0.04 10.51 7.39
N ILE A 123 0.34 9.26 7.77
CA ILE A 123 -0.45 8.48 8.73
C ILE A 123 -0.56 9.22 10.06
N SER A 124 0.55 9.75 10.56
CA SER A 124 0.58 10.53 11.81
C SER A 124 -0.29 11.79 11.72
N SER A 125 -0.36 12.43 10.55
CA SER A 125 -1.23 13.58 10.31
C SER A 125 -2.73 13.24 10.29
N LEU A 126 -3.08 11.96 10.09
CA LEU A 126 -4.47 11.48 10.09
C LEU A 126 -4.96 11.08 11.49
N GLU A 127 -4.05 10.75 12.40
CA GLU A 127 -4.37 10.31 13.76
C GLU A 127 -4.95 11.45 14.62
N ARG A 128 -5.80 11.09 15.60
CA ARG A 128 -6.41 12.00 16.59
C ARG A 128 -5.57 12.09 17.87
#